data_AF-A0A921KKW7-F1
#
_entry.id   AF-A0A921KKW7-F1
#
_cell.length_a   1.000
_cell.length_b   1.000
_cell.length_c   1.000
_cell.angle_alpha   90.00
_cell.angle_beta   90.00
_cell.angle_gamma   90.00
#
_symmetry.space_group_name_H-M   'P 1'
#
loop_
_entity.id
_entity.type
_entity.pdbx_description
1 polymer ?
#
loop_
_entity_poly.entity_id
_entity_poly.type
_entity_poly.pdbx_seq_one_letter_code
_entity_poly.pdbx_strand_id
1 'polypeptide(L)' 'MAKRRDLVRLLVRNGFAPNGGTKHGRFSHPDGREVSVPRHREIRALTARLILTQAGITEQIGR' A
#
# COMPACT_ATOMS: atom_id res chain seq x y z
N MET A 1 -0.93 -12.45 8.82
CA MET A 1 0.16 -11.54 8.39
C MET A 1 -0.08 -11.10 6.96
N ALA A 2 0.05 -9.82 6.63
CA ALA A 2 -0.01 -9.37 5.25
C ALA A 2 1.41 -9.28 4.68
N LYS A 3 1.67 -9.97 3.57
CA LYS A 3 2.94 -9.79 2.85
C LYS A 3 2.90 -8.44 2.15
N ARG A 4 4.00 -7.69 2.21
CA ARG A 4 4.14 -6.41 1.48
C ARG A 4 3.80 -6.55 -0.01
N ARG A 5 4.10 -7.71 -0.61
CA ARG A 5 3.79 -7.99 -2.03
C ARG A 5 2.30 -7.92 -2.33
N ASP A 6 1.43 -8.39 -1.45
CA ASP A 6 -0.03 -8.33 -1.64
C ASP A 6 -0.51 -6.89 -1.62
N LEU A 7 -0.06 -6.12 -0.62
CA LEU A 7 -0.38 -4.69 -0.51
C LEU A 7 0.08 -3.90 -1.74
N VAL A 8 1.32 -4.13 -2.20
CA VAL A 8 1.86 -3.47 -3.40
C VAL A 8 1.09 -3.88 -4.66
N ARG A 9 0.72 -5.16 -4.81
CA ARG A 9 -0.12 -5.61 -5.93
C ARG A 9 -1.48 -4.92 -5.94
N LEU A 10 -2.13 -4.80 -4.78
CA LEU A 10 -3.39 -4.09 -4.62
C LEU A 10 -3.27 -2.62 -4.99
N LEU A 11 -2.24 -1.94 -4.49
CA LEU A 11 -1.94 -0.55 -4.83
C LEU A 11 -1.76 -0.37 -6.34
N VAL A 12 -0.90 -1.18 -6.97
CA VAL A 12 -0.65 -1.10 -8.41
C VAL A 12 -1.90 -1.43 -9.23
N ARG A 13 -2.69 -2.44 -8.82
CA ARG A 13 -3.96 -2.80 -9.47
C ARG A 13 -5.00 -1.68 -9.37
N ASN A 14 -4.97 -0.91 -8.28
CA ASN A 14 -5.80 0.26 -8.10
C ASN A 14 -5.20 1.53 -8.72
N GLY A 15 -4.14 1.45 -9.53
CA GLY A 15 -3.58 2.59 -10.25
C GLY A 15 -2.51 3.39 -9.50
N PHE A 16 -2.05 2.92 -8.34
CA PHE A 16 -0.96 3.58 -7.63
C PHE A 16 0.40 3.23 -8.24
N ALA A 17 1.18 4.24 -8.57
CA ALA A 17 2.54 4.10 -9.07
C ALA A 17 3.56 4.30 -7.94
N PRO A 18 4.64 3.49 -7.88
CA PRO A 18 5.73 3.73 -6.94
C PRO A 18 6.47 5.02 -7.31
N ASN A 19 6.44 6.01 -6.43
CA ASN A 19 7.04 7.33 -6.65
C ASN A 19 8.41 7.49 -5.97
N GLY A 20 9.10 6.36 -5.74
CA GLY A 20 10.40 6.31 -5.08
C GLY A 20 10.35 6.53 -3.55
N GLY A 21 11.49 6.29 -2.88
CA GLY A 21 11.64 6.56 -1.45
C GLY A 21 12.74 5.74 -0.78
N THR A 22 13.58 6.43 0.01
CA THR A 22 14.83 5.88 0.57
C THR A 22 14.61 4.93 1.74
N LYS A 23 13.67 5.26 2.65
CA LYS A 23 13.30 4.43 3.83
C LYS A 23 11.93 3.76 3.69
N HIS A 24 10.96 4.44 3.10
CA HIS A 24 9.60 3.94 2.85
C HIS A 24 9.33 4.05 1.35
N GLY A 25 8.63 3.06 0.76
CA GLY A 25 8.20 3.19 -0.62
C GLY A 25 6.99 4.10 -0.67
N ARG A 26 7.10 5.28 -1.29
CA ARG A 26 5.93 6.11 -1.57
C ARG A 26 5.22 5.58 -2.81
N PHE A 27 3.91 5.61 -2.76
CA PHE A 27 3.02 5.28 -3.85
C PHE A 27 2.10 6.46 -4.08
N SER A 28 2.07 6.97 -5.29
CA SER A 28 1.24 8.09 -5.69
C SER A 28 0.21 7.60 -6.71
N HIS A 29 -1.02 8.08 -6.57
CA HIS A 29 -2.11 7.83 -7.49
C HIS A 29 -2.34 9.08 -8.35
N PRO A 30 -2.70 8.94 -9.63
CA PRO A 30 -3.01 10.08 -10.50
C PRO A 30 -4.17 10.96 -9.99
N ASP A 31 -5.04 10.42 -9.14
CA ASP A 31 -6.13 11.14 -8.44
C ASP A 31 -5.59 12.15 -7.38
N GLY A 32 -4.27 12.18 -7.14
CA GLY A 32 -3.64 13.05 -6.13
C GLY A 32 -3.47 12.41 -4.76
N ARG A 33 -3.81 11.12 -4.60
CA ARG A 33 -3.62 10.38 -3.34
C ARG A 33 -2.18 9.88 -3.23
N GLU A 34 -1.61 9.99 -2.04
CA GLU A 34 -0.30 9.44 -1.74
C GLU A 34 -0.33 8.56 -0.50
N VAL A 35 0.39 7.44 -0.54
CA VAL A 35 0.55 6.55 0.60
C VAL A 35 1.99 6.12 0.76
N SER A 36 2.41 5.97 2.02
CA SER A 36 3.76 5.52 2.37
C SER A 36 3.71 4.07 2.84
N VAL A 37 4.32 3.17 2.08
CA VAL A 37 4.40 1.75 2.41
C VAL A 37 5.75 1.44 3.08
N PRO A 38 5.75 0.93 4.33
CA PRO A 38 6.99 0.52 4.98
C PRO A 38 7.65 -0.64 4.22
N ARG A 39 8.99 -0.63 4.11
CA ARG A 39 9.76 -1.66 3.39
C ARG A 39 9.97 -2.94 4.22
N HIS A 40 8.96 -3.35 4.97
CA HIS A 40 9.04 -4.52 5.86
C HIS A 40 8.58 -5.77 5.11
N ARG A 41 9.21 -6.92 5.39
CA ARG A 41 8.86 -8.21 4.75
C ARG A 41 7.45 -8.66 5.17
N GLU A 42 7.09 -8.35 6.41
CA GLU A 42 5.79 -8.62 7.01
C GLU A 42 5.18 -7.32 7.52
N ILE A 43 3.97 -7.02 7.04
CA ILE A 43 3.20 -5.87 7.47
C ILE A 43 2.06 -6.41 8.35
N ARG A 44 1.89 -5.80 9.53
CA ARG A 44 0.74 -6.12 10.38
C ARG A 44 -0.53 -5.85 9.56
N ALA A 45 -1.49 -6.76 9.61
CA ALA A 45 -2.74 -6.60 8.84
C ALA A 45 -3.42 -5.26 9.14
N LEU A 46 -3.32 -4.78 10.38
CA LEU A 46 -3.81 -3.48 10.79
C LEU A 46 -3.12 -2.31 10.06
N THR A 47 -1.79 -2.33 9.94
CA THR A 47 -1.03 -1.33 9.19
C THR A 47 -1.36 -1.37 7.70
N ALA A 48 -1.46 -2.57 7.11
CA ALA A 48 -1.86 -2.71 5.72
C ALA A 48 -3.27 -2.15 5.48
N ARG A 49 -4.20 -2.41 6.38
CA ARG A 49 -5.57 -1.89 6.33
C ARG A 49 -5.60 -0.37 6.44
N LEU A 50 -4.83 0.23 7.35
CA LEU A 50 -4.71 1.69 7.46
C LEU A 50 -4.18 2.32 6.18
N ILE A 51 -3.18 1.72 5.54
CA ILE A 51 -2.63 2.19 4.26
C ILE A 51 -3.68 2.11 3.16
N LEU A 52 -4.44 1.02 3.10
CA LEU A 52 -5.52 0.86 2.12
C LEU A 52 -6.66 1.86 2.36
N THR A 53 -7.06 2.09 3.60
CA THR A 53 -8.01 3.15 3.97
C THR A 53 -7.49 4.52 3.53
N GLN A 54 -6.21 4.82 3.75
CA GLN A 54 -5.60 6.09 3.33
C GLN A 54 -5.53 6.21 1.80
N ALA A 55 -5.33 5.10 1.09
CA ALA A 55 -5.44 5.03 -0.37
C ALA A 55 -6.90 5.14 -0.87
N GLY A 56 -7.88 5.01 0.03
CA GLY A 56 -9.30 4.89 -0.30
C GLY A 56 -9.65 3.59 -1.03
N ILE A 57 -8.88 2.54 -0.77
CA ILE A 57 -9.10 1.17 -1.26
C ILE A 57 -9.83 0.40 -0.16
N THR A 58 -11.06 -0.03 -0.42
CA THR A 58 -11.87 -0.85 0.51
C THR A 58 -11.66 -2.36 0.35
N GLU A 59 -10.76 -2.80 -0.54
CA GLU A 59 -10.41 -4.22 -0.67
C GLU A 59 -9.78 -4.77 0.62
N GLN A 60 -10.26 -5.95 1.05
CA GLN A 60 -9.72 -6.65 2.21
C GLN A 60 -8.50 -7.48 1.82
N ILE A 61 -7.38 -7.32 2.54
CA ILE A 61 -6.25 -8.25 2.43
C ILE A 61 -6.49 -9.42 3.40
N GLY A 62 -6.65 -10.62 2.84
CA GLY A 62 -6.65 -11.89 3.58
C GLY A 62 -8.04 -12.50 3.78
N ARG A 63 -8.61 -13.04 2.70
CA ARG A 63 -9.62 -14.09 2.79
C ARG A 63 -9.01 -15.40 2.32
#